data_AF-A0A8C8Y4L4-F1
#
_entry.id   AF-A0A8C8Y4L4-F1
#
_cell.length_a   1.000
_cell.length_b   1.000
_cell.length_c   1.000
_cell.angle_alpha   90.00
_cell.angle_beta   90.00
_cell.angle_gamma   90.00
#
_symmetry.space_group_name_H-M   'P 1'
#
loop_
_entity.id
_entity.type
_entity.pdbx_description
1 polymer ?
#
loop_
_entity_poly.entity_id
_entity_poly.type
_entity_poly.pdbx_seq_one_letter_code
_entity_poly.pdbx_strand_id
1 'polypeptide(L)'
;MAAPRPPPARLSGVMVPAPIQDLEALRALTALFKEQRNRETAPRTIFQRVLDILKKSSHAVELACRDPSQVEHLTSSLQLITECFRCLRNACIECSVNQNSIRNLDTIGVAVDLILLFRELRVEQESLLTAFRCGLQFLGNIASRNEDSQSVVWVHAFPELFLSCLNHPDKKIVAYSSMILFTSLNSERMKELEENLNIAIDVVEAHQRQPESEWLFLIITDHFLKSPELVKAMYAKMSNQERVTLLDLMIAKIVGDEPLTKDDIPVFLSHAELIASTFVNQCKIVLKLTSEQHADDEEALATIRLLDVLCEMTANTDLLSYLQVFPGLLERVIDLLRLIHVAGNDTTNIFSTSGCVKAEGDVSNVAEGFKSHLIRLIGNLCYKNKDNQDKVNELDGIPLILDSCSIDDSNPFLTQWVVYAIRNLTEDNSQNQDLIAKMEQQGLADASLLKKMGLEVEKRGDRLILKSTSGTPPL
;
A
#
# COMPACT_ATOMS: atom_id res chain seq x y z
N MET A 1 42.78 5.99 28.18
CA MET A 1 43.07 7.11 29.10
C MET A 1 41.79 7.87 29.33
N ALA A 2 41.35 8.01 30.58
CA ALA A 2 40.15 8.78 30.91
C ALA A 2 40.37 10.25 30.57
N ALA A 3 39.47 10.85 29.78
CA ALA A 3 39.43 12.30 29.65
C ALA A 3 39.03 12.88 31.03
N PRO A 4 39.82 13.79 31.62
CA PRO A 4 39.44 14.42 32.88
C PRO A 4 38.16 15.23 32.68
N ARG A 5 37.32 15.31 33.74
CA ARG A 5 36.20 16.26 33.78
C ARG A 5 36.70 17.63 33.32
N PRO A 6 36.08 18.26 32.30
CA PRO A 6 36.33 19.67 32.09
C PRO A 6 35.94 20.42 33.37
N PRO A 7 36.80 21.30 33.90
CA PRO A 7 36.42 22.14 35.02
C PRO A 7 35.18 22.96 34.64
N PRO A 8 34.32 23.34 35.60
CA PRO A 8 33.12 24.12 35.31
C PRO A 8 33.51 25.38 34.54
N ALA A 9 32.96 25.53 33.33
CA ALA A 9 33.21 26.70 32.51
C ALA A 9 32.71 27.94 33.26
N ARG A 10 33.65 28.80 33.68
CA ARG A 10 33.36 30.10 34.27
C ARG A 10 33.29 31.13 33.15
N LEU A 11 32.09 31.43 32.69
CA LEU A 11 31.83 32.70 32.01
C LEU A 11 31.44 33.71 33.09
N SER A 12 32.29 34.71 33.32
CA SER A 12 31.96 35.90 34.14
C SER A 12 31.52 35.60 35.59
N GLY A 13 32.15 34.63 36.27
CA GLY A 13 32.02 34.45 37.73
C GLY A 13 30.72 33.80 38.22
N VAL A 14 29.83 33.36 37.33
CA VAL A 14 28.61 32.61 37.66
C VAL A 14 28.83 31.13 37.35
N MET A 15 28.53 30.23 38.30
CA MET A 15 28.54 28.78 38.05
C MET A 15 27.45 28.43 37.04
N VAL A 16 27.84 27.92 35.87
CA VAL A 16 26.88 27.41 34.88
C VAL A 16 26.18 26.18 35.48
N PRO A 17 24.83 26.15 35.53
CA PRO A 17 24.07 25.00 36.01
C PRO A 17 24.48 23.69 35.32
N ALA A 18 24.61 22.60 36.08
CA ALA A 18 25.01 21.29 35.54
C ALA A 18 24.21 20.82 34.29
N PRO A 19 22.88 21.05 34.19
CA PRO A 19 22.12 20.72 32.97
C PRO A 19 22.61 21.44 31.70
N ILE A 20 23.12 22.67 31.83
CA ILE A 20 23.64 23.44 30.67
C ILE A 20 24.99 22.87 30.22
N GLN A 21 25.85 22.46 31.16
CA GLN A 21 27.13 21.81 30.84
C GLN A 21 26.96 20.46 30.16
N ASP A 22 26.00 19.65 30.64
CA ASP A 22 25.69 18.36 30.01
C ASP A 22 25.11 18.54 28.60
N LEU A 23 24.25 19.55 28.40
CA LEU A 23 23.68 19.86 27.09
C LEU A 23 24.75 20.28 26.07
N GLU A 24 25.68 21.16 26.45
CA GLU A 24 26.79 21.58 25.59
C GLU A 24 27.73 20.41 25.27
N ALA A 25 28.02 19.56 26.26
CA ALA A 25 28.85 18.37 26.07
C ALA A 25 28.19 17.37 25.11
N LEU A 26 26.87 17.13 25.24
CA LEU A 26 26.13 16.27 24.33
C LEU A 26 26.15 16.81 22.90
N ARG A 27 25.93 18.11 22.71
CA ARG A 27 26.00 18.74 21.37
C ARG A 27 27.38 18.61 20.74
N ALA A 28 28.44 18.80 21.52
CA ALA A 28 29.81 18.61 21.05
C ALA A 28 30.07 17.16 20.63
N LEU A 29 29.63 16.17 21.43
CA LEU A 29 29.74 14.75 21.09
C LEU A 29 28.94 14.39 19.84
N THR A 30 27.69 14.87 19.73
CA THR A 30 26.84 14.69 18.55
C THR A 30 27.51 15.20 17.28
N ALA A 31 28.22 16.33 17.35
CA ALA A 31 28.99 16.87 16.23
C ALA A 31 30.20 16.00 15.90
N LEU A 32 30.94 15.53 16.91
CA LEU A 32 32.10 14.65 16.72
C LEU A 32 31.72 13.33 16.04
N PHE A 33 30.58 12.74 16.40
CA PHE A 33 30.11 11.48 15.82
C PHE A 33 29.64 11.57 14.36
N LYS A 34 29.65 12.76 13.74
CA LYS A 34 29.51 12.86 12.27
C LYS A 34 30.70 12.21 11.55
N GLU A 35 31.88 12.25 12.15
CA GLU A 35 33.11 11.67 11.60
C GLU A 35 33.25 10.19 11.99
N GLN A 36 33.48 9.32 11.00
CA GLN A 36 33.59 7.87 11.23
C GLN A 36 34.71 7.51 12.20
N ARG A 37 35.88 8.12 12.06
CA ARG A 37 37.03 7.89 12.95
C ARG A 37 36.71 8.15 14.43
N ASN A 38 35.87 9.14 14.71
CA ASN A 38 35.45 9.46 16.08
C ASN A 38 34.46 8.44 16.63
N ARG A 39 33.62 7.84 15.76
CA ARG A 39 32.73 6.73 16.15
C ARG A 39 33.55 5.50 16.53
N GLU A 40 34.50 5.09 15.71
CA GLU A 40 35.30 3.87 15.91
C GLU A 40 36.23 3.93 17.12
N THR A 41 36.61 5.13 17.57
CA THR A 41 37.52 5.33 18.71
C THR A 41 36.80 5.71 20.01
N ALA A 42 35.47 5.77 19.99
CA ALA A 42 34.67 6.21 21.13
C ALA A 42 34.77 5.22 22.31
N PRO A 43 35.23 5.63 23.49
CA PRO A 43 35.24 4.76 24.66
C PRO A 43 33.82 4.52 25.19
N ARG A 44 33.55 3.28 25.62
CA ARG A 44 32.26 2.87 26.24
C ARG A 44 31.79 3.80 27.37
N THR A 45 32.71 4.44 28.09
CA THR A 45 32.39 5.39 29.18
C THR A 45 31.62 6.62 28.70
N ILE A 46 31.75 7.02 27.43
CA ILE A 46 30.92 8.08 26.85
C ILE A 46 29.46 7.62 26.82
N PHE A 47 29.19 6.42 26.30
CA PHE A 47 27.83 5.89 26.22
C PHE A 47 27.21 5.66 27.60
N GLN A 48 28.01 5.22 28.59
CA GLN A 48 27.55 5.16 29.98
C GLN A 48 27.11 6.54 30.48
N ARG A 49 27.91 7.59 30.24
CA ARG A 49 27.55 8.95 30.66
C ARG A 49 26.29 9.46 29.96
N VAL A 50 26.14 9.19 28.66
CA VAL A 50 24.92 9.58 27.92
C VAL A 50 23.70 8.85 28.49
N LEU A 51 23.82 7.56 28.80
CA LEU A 51 22.77 6.77 29.44
C LEU A 51 22.40 7.31 30.82
N ASP A 52 23.38 7.71 31.64
CA ASP A 52 23.13 8.26 32.98
C ASP A 52 22.35 9.59 32.89
N ILE A 53 22.69 10.45 31.91
CA ILE A 53 21.95 11.69 31.65
C ILE A 53 20.54 11.38 31.16
N LEU A 54 20.39 10.39 30.27
CA LEU A 54 19.09 9.95 29.75
C LEU A 54 18.20 9.47 30.90
N LYS A 55 18.65 8.50 31.71
CA LYS A 55 17.92 7.97 32.88
C LYS A 55 17.50 9.08 33.85
N LYS A 56 18.42 9.99 34.18
CA LYS A 56 18.13 11.13 35.06
C LYS A 56 17.04 12.04 34.47
N SER A 57 17.08 12.28 33.17
CA SER A 57 16.10 13.14 32.48
C SER A 57 14.75 12.44 32.30
N SER A 58 14.75 11.11 32.08
CA SER A 58 13.55 10.28 32.00
C SER A 58 12.73 10.32 33.29
N HIS A 59 13.38 10.39 34.45
CA HIS A 59 12.67 10.49 35.72
C HIS A 59 11.76 11.73 35.82
N ALA A 60 12.16 12.85 35.19
CA ALA A 60 11.30 14.04 35.12
C ALA A 60 10.05 13.80 34.26
N VAL A 61 10.17 12.99 33.20
CA VAL A 61 9.05 12.58 32.35
C VAL A 61 8.09 11.68 33.13
N GLU A 62 8.62 10.67 33.84
CA GLU A 62 7.82 9.79 34.71
C GLU A 62 7.03 10.56 35.76
N LEU A 63 7.65 11.55 36.39
CA LEU A 63 6.99 12.42 37.37
C LEU A 63 5.89 13.25 36.73
N ALA A 64 6.12 13.80 35.53
CA ALA A 64 5.12 14.56 34.79
C ALA A 64 3.93 13.71 34.31
N CYS A 65 4.14 12.43 34.00
CA CYS A 65 3.03 11.50 33.72
C CYS A 65 2.13 11.28 34.96
N ARG A 66 2.70 11.34 36.17
CA ARG A 66 1.95 11.15 37.44
C ARG A 66 1.32 12.44 37.96
N ASP A 67 1.98 13.57 37.74
CA ASP A 67 1.55 14.90 38.20
C ASP A 67 1.63 15.91 37.04
N PRO A 68 0.49 16.24 36.41
CA PRO A 68 0.43 17.18 35.29
C PRO A 68 0.97 18.58 35.61
N SER A 69 1.06 18.98 36.88
CA SER A 69 1.64 20.28 37.26
C SER A 69 3.14 20.38 36.97
N GLN A 70 3.84 19.25 36.84
CA GLN A 70 5.28 19.21 36.54
C GLN A 70 5.61 19.43 35.06
N VAL A 71 4.62 19.43 34.18
CA VAL A 71 4.78 19.56 32.72
C VAL A 71 5.48 20.87 32.34
N GLU A 72 5.21 21.97 33.05
CA GLU A 72 5.81 23.28 32.76
C GLU A 72 7.34 23.30 32.92
N HIS A 73 7.89 22.35 33.69
CA HIS A 73 9.32 22.23 33.95
C HIS A 73 10.02 21.21 33.05
N LEU A 74 9.29 20.55 32.14
CA LEU A 74 9.80 19.43 31.36
C LEU A 74 10.70 19.85 30.18
N THR A 75 10.62 21.11 29.74
CA THR A 75 11.33 21.62 28.55
C THR A 75 12.84 21.32 28.59
N SER A 76 13.51 21.60 29.71
CA SER A 76 14.95 21.36 29.85
C SER A 76 15.31 19.86 29.81
N SER A 77 14.47 19.00 30.41
CA SER A 77 14.66 17.56 30.37
C SER A 77 14.46 17.00 28.96
N LEU A 78 13.44 17.47 28.23
CA LEU A 78 13.21 17.07 26.83
C LEU A 78 14.35 17.49 25.91
N GLN A 79 14.96 18.65 26.15
CA GLN A 79 16.16 19.08 25.41
C GLN A 79 17.34 18.15 25.67
N LEU A 80 17.59 17.76 26.92
CA LEU A 80 18.64 16.80 27.26
C LEU A 80 18.37 15.43 26.63
N ILE A 81 17.14 14.92 26.73
CA ILE A 81 16.74 13.65 26.12
C ILE A 81 16.93 13.68 24.61
N THR A 82 16.49 14.77 23.96
CA THR A 82 16.67 14.97 22.51
C THR A 82 18.14 14.90 22.12
N GLU A 83 19.02 15.60 22.85
CA GLU A 83 20.46 15.58 22.55
C GLU A 83 21.13 14.25 22.88
N CYS A 84 20.67 13.52 23.92
CA CYS A 84 21.09 12.15 24.16
C CYS A 84 20.76 11.25 22.96
N PHE A 85 19.52 11.27 22.49
CA PHE A 85 19.11 10.46 21.33
C PHE A 85 19.84 10.86 20.05
N ARG A 86 20.06 12.16 19.78
CA ARG A 86 20.87 12.61 18.63
C ARG A 86 22.31 12.11 18.71
N CYS A 87 22.91 12.18 19.90
CA CYS A 87 24.26 11.70 20.15
C CYS A 87 24.37 10.19 19.88
N LEU A 88 23.46 9.40 20.48
CA LEU A 88 23.42 7.94 20.32
C LEU A 88 23.12 7.53 18.88
N ARG A 89 22.13 8.16 18.24
CA ARG A 89 21.77 7.94 16.83
C ARG A 89 22.98 8.12 15.91
N ASN A 90 23.73 9.21 16.09
CA ASN A 90 24.91 9.47 15.27
C ASN A 90 26.03 8.48 15.58
N ALA A 91 26.23 8.09 16.85
CA ALA A 91 27.25 7.13 17.24
C ALA A 91 27.07 5.73 16.61
N CYS A 92 25.82 5.35 16.30
CA CYS A 92 25.49 4.05 15.71
C CYS A 92 25.70 3.97 14.19
N ILE A 93 25.79 5.09 13.46
CA ILE A 93 25.86 5.10 11.99
C ILE A 93 27.06 4.29 11.51
N GLU A 94 26.78 3.17 10.84
CA GLU A 94 27.76 2.23 10.28
C GLU A 94 28.86 1.83 11.28
N CYS A 95 28.52 1.70 12.57
CA CYS A 95 29.50 1.42 13.63
C CYS A 95 29.00 0.32 14.59
N SER A 96 29.23 -0.94 14.22
CA SER A 96 28.82 -2.11 15.02
C SER A 96 29.45 -2.15 16.41
N VAL A 97 30.68 -1.67 16.57
CA VAL A 97 31.35 -1.58 17.88
C VAL A 97 30.57 -0.69 18.85
N ASN A 98 30.08 0.45 18.38
CA ASN A 98 29.27 1.37 19.18
C ASN A 98 27.87 0.81 19.42
N GLN A 99 27.22 0.26 18.39
CA GLN A 99 25.92 -0.41 18.54
C GLN A 99 25.99 -1.49 19.64
N ASN A 100 27.00 -2.36 19.60
CA ASN A 100 27.21 -3.41 20.59
C ASN A 100 27.51 -2.82 21.98
N SER A 101 28.34 -1.78 22.07
CA SER A 101 28.67 -1.13 23.34
C SER A 101 27.45 -0.49 23.99
N ILE A 102 26.58 0.16 23.20
CA ILE A 102 25.34 0.80 23.65
C ILE A 102 24.30 -0.24 24.04
N ARG A 103 24.12 -1.30 23.23
CA ARG A 103 23.24 -2.44 23.54
C ARG A 103 23.62 -3.08 24.88
N ASN A 104 24.92 -3.35 25.09
CA ASN A 104 25.43 -3.97 26.32
C ASN A 104 25.33 -3.06 27.57
N LEU A 105 24.88 -1.82 27.40
CA LEU A 105 24.56 -0.89 28.50
C LEU A 105 23.06 -0.85 28.81
N ASP A 106 22.24 -1.68 28.16
CA ASP A 106 20.79 -1.69 28.31
C ASP A 106 20.13 -0.34 27.92
N THR A 107 20.76 0.37 26.97
CA THR A 107 20.25 1.68 26.51
C THR A 107 18.99 1.52 25.64
N ILE A 108 18.81 0.36 24.99
CA ILE A 108 17.65 0.09 24.13
C ILE A 108 16.38 0.02 24.97
N GLY A 109 16.35 -0.77 26.05
CA GLY A 109 15.19 -0.88 26.94
C GLY A 109 14.79 0.48 27.51
N VAL A 110 15.76 1.22 28.06
CA VAL A 110 15.54 2.58 28.59
C VAL A 110 14.99 3.55 27.53
N ALA A 111 15.44 3.44 26.28
CA ALA A 111 14.95 4.28 25.19
C ALA A 111 13.51 3.93 24.82
N VAL A 112 13.16 2.64 24.73
CA VAL A 112 11.80 2.20 24.42
C VAL A 112 10.83 2.58 25.53
N ASP A 113 11.18 2.31 26.80
CA ASP A 113 10.36 2.68 27.97
C ASP A 113 10.06 4.18 27.98
N LEU A 114 11.08 5.00 27.71
CA LEU A 114 10.92 6.46 27.64
C LEU A 114 10.01 6.90 26.49
N ILE A 115 10.10 6.24 25.33
CA ILE A 115 9.22 6.55 24.20
C ILE A 115 7.78 6.17 24.52
N LEU A 116 7.54 5.04 25.18
CA LEU A 116 6.20 4.66 25.63
C LEU A 116 5.65 5.68 26.66
N LEU A 117 6.48 6.20 27.56
CA LEU A 117 6.09 7.26 28.48
C LEU A 117 5.71 8.56 27.77
N PHE A 118 6.34 8.90 26.64
CA PHE A 118 5.97 10.10 25.87
C PHE A 118 4.51 10.07 25.42
N ARG A 119 3.95 8.88 25.16
CA ARG A 119 2.53 8.73 24.82
C ARG A 119 1.60 9.04 26.01
N GLU A 120 2.05 8.77 27.23
CA GLU A 120 1.25 9.02 28.43
C GLU A 120 1.16 10.52 28.78
N LEU A 121 2.10 11.32 28.28
CA LEU A 121 2.07 12.77 28.41
C LEU A 121 0.92 13.33 27.56
N ARG A 122 -0.13 13.82 28.23
CA ARG A 122 -1.30 14.47 27.60
C ARG A 122 -1.00 15.91 27.16
N VAL A 123 0.13 16.13 26.50
CA VAL A 123 0.62 17.46 26.15
C VAL A 123 1.30 17.42 24.80
N GLU A 124 0.80 18.22 23.86
CA GLU A 124 1.43 18.41 22.56
C GLU A 124 2.46 19.53 22.66
N GLN A 125 3.71 19.19 22.97
CA GLN A 125 4.85 20.10 22.89
C GLN A 125 5.78 19.71 21.73
N GLU A 126 6.21 20.67 20.91
CA GLU A 126 7.16 20.39 19.81
C GLU A 126 8.49 19.82 20.33
N SER A 127 8.90 20.17 21.55
CA SER A 127 10.04 19.57 22.25
C SER A 127 9.84 18.07 22.52
N LEU A 128 8.63 17.66 22.89
CA LEU A 128 8.26 16.26 23.11
C LEU A 128 8.28 15.49 21.79
N LEU A 129 7.62 16.01 20.76
CA LEU A 129 7.63 15.40 19.42
C LEU A 129 9.06 15.28 18.86
N THR A 130 9.90 16.29 19.07
CA THR A 130 11.31 16.23 18.67
C THR A 130 12.08 15.14 19.42
N ALA A 131 11.89 15.01 20.73
CA ALA A 131 12.51 13.95 21.53
C ALA A 131 12.05 12.56 21.07
N PHE A 132 10.75 12.39 20.84
CA PHE A 132 10.14 11.16 20.35
C PHE A 132 10.73 10.75 18.99
N ARG A 133 10.67 11.66 18.00
CA ARG A 133 11.27 11.46 16.67
C ARG A 133 12.75 11.06 16.77
N CYS A 134 13.54 11.74 17.60
CA CYS A 134 14.97 11.42 17.77
C CYS A 134 15.19 10.05 18.43
N GLY A 135 14.33 9.66 19.37
CA GLY A 135 14.35 8.34 20.01
C GLY A 135 14.11 7.21 19.02
N LEU A 136 13.09 7.34 18.17
CA LEU A 136 12.83 6.35 17.10
C LEU A 136 13.97 6.28 16.09
N GLN A 137 14.55 7.42 15.69
CA GLN A 137 15.71 7.41 14.81
C GLN A 137 16.93 6.72 15.44
N PHE A 138 17.13 6.88 16.74
CA PHE A 138 18.17 6.14 17.46
C PHE A 138 17.91 4.63 17.40
N LEU A 139 16.68 4.18 17.69
CA LEU A 139 16.30 2.76 17.62
C LEU A 139 16.51 2.18 16.22
N GLY A 140 16.16 2.93 15.17
CA GLY A 140 16.44 2.52 13.79
C GLY A 140 17.93 2.34 13.52
N ASN A 141 18.76 3.31 13.92
CA ASN A 141 20.20 3.26 13.69
C ASN A 141 20.92 2.20 14.52
N ILE A 142 20.48 1.91 15.75
CA ILE A 142 21.11 0.87 16.56
C ILE A 142 20.77 -0.54 16.05
N ALA A 143 19.58 -0.72 15.46
CA ALA A 143 19.15 -1.97 14.82
C ALA A 143 19.71 -2.15 13.40
N SER A 144 20.12 -1.07 12.73
CA SER A 144 20.58 -1.14 11.34
C SER A 144 21.77 -2.08 11.17
N ARG A 145 21.57 -3.14 10.36
CA ARG A 145 22.57 -4.18 10.02
C ARG A 145 23.22 -4.84 11.24
N ASN A 146 22.48 -5.00 12.34
CA ASN A 146 22.97 -5.61 13.57
C ASN A 146 21.90 -6.50 14.22
N GLU A 147 21.93 -7.80 13.90
CA GLU A 147 20.90 -8.78 14.29
C GLU A 147 20.68 -8.88 15.81
N ASP A 148 21.77 -8.87 16.59
CA ASP A 148 21.69 -8.87 18.06
C ASP A 148 20.93 -7.63 18.58
N SER A 149 21.22 -6.46 18.03
CA SER A 149 20.53 -5.22 18.40
C SER A 149 19.08 -5.21 17.90
N GLN A 150 18.79 -5.74 16.71
CA GLN A 150 17.41 -5.93 16.23
C GLN A 150 16.61 -6.83 17.17
N SER A 151 17.23 -7.89 17.69
CA SER A 151 16.61 -8.80 18.67
C SER A 151 16.23 -8.08 19.95
N VAL A 152 17.14 -7.30 20.52
CA VAL A 152 16.84 -6.51 21.72
C VAL A 152 15.79 -5.43 21.43
N VAL A 153 15.86 -4.73 20.29
CA VAL A 153 14.84 -3.74 19.90
C VAL A 153 13.47 -4.41 19.78
N TRP A 154 13.37 -5.56 19.11
CA TRP A 154 12.11 -6.28 18.94
C TRP A 154 11.49 -6.67 20.29
N VAL A 155 12.28 -7.28 21.18
CA VAL A 155 11.82 -7.72 22.51
C VAL A 155 11.24 -6.58 23.35
N HIS A 156 11.80 -5.37 23.25
CA HIS A 156 11.30 -4.23 24.01
C HIS A 156 10.18 -3.47 23.29
N ALA A 157 10.21 -3.39 21.96
CA ALA A 157 9.29 -2.56 21.18
C ALA A 157 7.99 -3.26 20.80
N PHE A 158 8.03 -4.57 20.55
CA PHE A 158 6.87 -5.31 20.06
C PHE A 158 6.04 -5.87 21.23
N PRO A 159 4.69 -5.75 21.21
CA PRO A 159 3.85 -5.04 20.23
C PRO A 159 3.61 -3.54 20.52
N GLU A 160 3.80 -3.09 21.76
CA GLU A 160 3.21 -1.84 22.29
C GLU A 160 3.71 -0.58 21.59
N LEU A 161 4.98 -0.54 21.19
CA LEU A 161 5.54 0.63 20.50
C LEU A 161 4.88 0.82 19.14
N PHE A 162 4.71 -0.26 18.36
CA PHE A 162 4.18 -0.19 17.01
C PHE A 162 2.69 0.15 17.00
N LEU A 163 1.90 -0.49 17.89
CA LEU A 163 0.49 -0.13 18.10
C LEU A 163 0.32 1.36 18.45
N SER A 164 1.29 1.93 19.18
CA SER A 164 1.27 3.34 19.56
C SER A 164 1.68 4.28 18.43
N CYS A 165 2.66 3.88 17.60
CA CYS A 165 3.30 4.79 16.65
C CYS A 165 2.68 4.77 15.25
N LEU A 166 2.15 3.63 14.78
CA LEU A 166 1.61 3.52 13.41
C LEU A 166 0.38 4.41 13.18
N ASN A 167 -0.39 4.64 14.23
CA ASN A 167 -1.59 5.48 14.23
C ASN A 167 -1.36 6.92 14.73
N HIS A 168 -0.10 7.35 14.86
CA HIS A 168 0.24 8.66 15.41
C HIS A 168 -0.03 9.80 14.39
N PRO A 169 -0.55 10.97 14.80
CA PRO A 169 -0.83 12.10 13.88
C PRO A 169 0.43 12.69 13.22
N ASP A 170 1.58 12.53 13.87
CA ASP A 170 2.88 12.95 13.34
C ASP A 170 3.43 11.94 12.31
N LYS A 171 3.43 12.34 11.03
CA LYS A 171 3.94 11.53 9.91
C LYS A 171 5.39 11.04 10.11
N LYS A 172 6.25 11.81 10.77
CA LYS A 172 7.65 11.39 11.02
C LYS A 172 7.74 10.29 12.06
N ILE A 173 6.86 10.31 13.06
CA ILE A 173 6.78 9.23 14.06
C ILE A 173 6.36 7.93 13.38
N VAL A 174 5.31 7.98 12.55
CA VAL A 174 4.88 6.83 11.74
C VAL A 174 6.05 6.32 10.89
N ALA A 175 6.66 7.17 10.07
CA ALA A 175 7.77 6.79 9.19
C ALA A 175 8.97 6.18 9.92
N TYR A 176 9.40 6.75 11.06
CA TYR A 176 10.52 6.19 11.83
C TYR A 176 10.13 4.88 12.53
N SER A 177 8.89 4.73 12.99
CA SER A 177 8.42 3.46 13.55
C SER A 177 8.34 2.36 12.49
N SER A 178 7.87 2.67 11.28
CA SER A 178 7.88 1.77 10.13
C SER A 178 9.30 1.37 9.75
N MET A 179 10.26 2.30 9.76
CA MET A 179 11.66 2.00 9.50
C MET A 179 12.26 1.02 10.53
N ILE A 180 11.92 1.17 11.82
CA ILE A 180 12.33 0.21 12.86
C ILE A 180 11.68 -1.16 12.62
N LEU A 181 10.37 -1.18 12.32
CA LEU A 181 9.61 -2.40 12.05
C LEU A 181 10.24 -3.16 10.89
N PHE A 182 10.40 -2.51 9.73
CA PHE A 182 11.06 -3.05 8.54
C PHE A 182 12.45 -3.61 8.86
N THR A 183 13.30 -2.81 9.52
CA THR A 183 14.68 -3.20 9.84
C THR A 183 14.74 -4.41 10.78
N SER A 184 13.71 -4.62 11.59
CA SER A 184 13.67 -5.68 12.59
C SER A 184 12.89 -6.91 12.13
N LEU A 185 12.11 -6.85 11.05
CA LEU A 185 11.35 -8.02 10.58
C LEU A 185 12.28 -9.10 10.00
N ASN A 186 12.00 -10.35 10.34
CA ASN A 186 12.64 -11.54 9.78
C ASN A 186 11.63 -12.70 9.77
N SER A 187 12.01 -13.86 9.22
CA SER A 187 11.11 -15.02 9.10
C SER A 187 10.53 -15.53 10.42
N GLU A 188 11.22 -15.35 11.55
CA GLU A 188 10.73 -15.76 12.87
C GLU A 188 9.69 -14.75 13.38
N ARG A 189 10.04 -13.46 13.35
CA ARG A 189 9.19 -12.35 13.81
C ARG A 189 7.94 -12.15 12.96
N MET A 190 7.95 -12.59 11.71
CA MET A 190 6.74 -12.67 10.89
C MET A 190 5.68 -13.57 11.51
N LYS A 191 6.07 -14.65 12.21
CA LYS A 191 5.11 -15.52 12.92
C LYS A 191 4.51 -14.84 14.14
N GLU A 192 5.31 -14.06 14.89
CA GLU A 192 4.79 -13.23 15.99
C GLU A 192 3.81 -12.17 15.50
N LEU A 193 4.04 -11.63 14.30
CA LEU A 193 3.13 -10.69 13.64
C LEU A 193 1.81 -11.35 13.20
N GLU A 194 1.85 -12.60 12.74
CA GLU A 194 0.65 -13.40 12.45
C GLU A 194 -0.22 -13.61 13.70
N GLU A 195 0.38 -13.70 14.89
CA GLU A 195 -0.34 -13.76 16.16
C GLU A 195 -0.92 -12.39 16.58
N ASN A 196 -0.33 -11.29 16.09
CA ASN A 196 -0.69 -9.90 16.40
C ASN A 196 -1.16 -9.12 15.16
N LEU A 197 -2.14 -9.68 14.44
CA LEU A 197 -2.63 -9.16 13.15
C LEU A 197 -3.00 -7.66 13.14
N ASN A 198 -3.38 -7.10 14.28
CA ASN A 198 -3.71 -5.68 14.38
C ASN A 198 -2.54 -4.78 13.93
N ILE A 199 -1.30 -5.15 14.26
CA ILE A 199 -0.12 -4.36 13.82
C ILE A 199 0.03 -4.44 12.31
N ALA A 200 -0.16 -5.61 11.71
CA ALA A 200 -0.05 -5.78 10.27
C ALA A 200 -1.16 -5.02 9.51
N ILE A 201 -2.37 -5.00 10.08
CA ILE A 201 -3.48 -4.20 9.55
C ILE A 201 -3.21 -2.70 9.72
N ASP A 202 -2.70 -2.27 10.88
CA ASP A 202 -2.30 -0.89 11.16
C ASP A 202 -1.23 -0.39 10.17
N VAL A 203 -0.34 -1.26 9.69
CA VAL A 203 0.65 -0.93 8.64
C VAL A 203 -0.06 -0.60 7.31
N VAL A 204 -1.08 -1.37 6.93
CA VAL A 204 -1.87 -1.12 5.70
C VAL A 204 -2.69 0.16 5.85
N GLU A 205 -3.34 0.37 6.99
CA GLU A 205 -4.07 1.62 7.29
C GLU A 205 -3.13 2.84 7.34
N ALA A 206 -1.94 2.69 7.90
CA ALA A 206 -0.91 3.74 7.88
C ALA A 206 -0.48 4.07 6.45
N HIS A 207 -0.32 3.07 5.57
CA HIS A 207 0.00 3.30 4.17
C HIS A 207 -1.12 4.05 3.45
N GLN A 208 -2.38 3.68 3.70
CA GLN A 208 -3.53 4.39 3.14
C GLN A 208 -3.53 5.88 3.49
N ARG A 209 -3.17 6.24 4.73
CA ARG A 209 -3.08 7.65 5.18
C ARG A 209 -1.83 8.37 4.69
N GLN A 210 -0.76 7.62 4.37
CA GLN A 210 0.54 8.16 3.95
C GLN A 210 1.13 7.33 2.78
N PRO A 211 0.54 7.38 1.57
CA PRO A 211 0.98 6.57 0.44
C PRO A 211 2.42 6.87 0.00
N GLU A 212 2.94 8.05 0.33
CA GLU A 212 4.31 8.48 0.04
C GLU A 212 5.38 7.79 0.89
N SER A 213 5.01 7.00 1.90
CA SER A 213 5.94 6.38 2.83
C SER A 213 6.58 5.11 2.23
N GLU A 214 7.85 5.21 1.84
CA GLU A 214 8.65 4.10 1.33
C GLU A 214 8.72 2.92 2.31
N TRP A 215 8.87 3.18 3.61
CA TRP A 215 8.99 2.10 4.61
C TRP A 215 7.72 1.27 4.72
N LEU A 216 6.54 1.90 4.67
CA LEU A 216 5.27 1.18 4.73
C LEU A 216 5.06 0.34 3.47
N PHE A 217 5.37 0.91 2.30
CA PHE A 217 5.37 0.19 1.03
C PHE A 217 6.27 -1.05 1.09
N LEU A 218 7.54 -0.88 1.51
CA LEU A 218 8.52 -1.96 1.59
C LEU A 218 8.13 -3.04 2.61
N ILE A 219 7.54 -2.69 3.77
CA ILE A 219 7.04 -3.70 4.71
C ILE A 219 6.00 -4.59 4.02
N ILE A 220 5.06 -3.97 3.30
CA ILE A 220 3.97 -4.73 2.66
C ILE A 220 4.52 -5.56 1.50
N THR A 221 5.29 -4.96 0.59
CA THR A 221 5.76 -5.65 -0.63
C THR A 221 6.86 -6.67 -0.36
N ASP A 222 7.78 -6.39 0.58
CA ASP A 222 8.99 -7.19 0.74
C ASP A 222 8.92 -8.16 1.93
N HIS A 223 7.94 -7.97 2.82
CA HIS A 223 7.66 -8.90 3.92
C HIS A 223 6.24 -9.48 3.87
N PHE A 224 5.18 -8.66 3.86
CA PHE A 224 3.82 -9.20 4.01
C PHE A 224 3.40 -10.03 2.81
N LEU A 225 3.59 -9.52 1.60
CA LEU A 225 3.28 -10.24 0.36
C LEU A 225 4.17 -11.48 0.15
N LYS A 226 5.22 -11.68 0.96
CA LYS A 226 6.01 -12.92 0.99
C LYS A 226 5.46 -13.99 1.94
N SER A 227 4.45 -13.68 2.75
CA SER A 227 3.76 -14.63 3.63
C SER A 227 2.28 -14.80 3.22
N PRO A 228 1.93 -15.87 2.48
CA PRO A 228 0.54 -16.18 2.14
C PRO A 228 -0.38 -16.32 3.36
N GLU A 229 0.13 -16.93 4.43
CA GLU A 229 -0.60 -17.16 5.66
C GLU A 229 -0.99 -15.85 6.34
N LEU A 230 -0.04 -14.91 6.44
CA LEU A 230 -0.29 -13.57 6.98
C LEU A 230 -1.31 -12.82 6.12
N VAL A 231 -1.12 -12.77 4.81
CA VAL A 231 -2.05 -12.07 3.89
C VAL A 231 -3.46 -12.64 4.00
N LYS A 232 -3.61 -13.97 4.02
CA LYS A 232 -4.91 -14.63 4.19
C LYS A 232 -5.55 -14.28 5.53
N ALA A 233 -4.78 -14.29 6.62
CA ALA A 233 -5.28 -13.96 7.96
C ALA A 233 -5.67 -12.48 8.09
N MET A 234 -4.88 -11.57 7.52
CA MET A 234 -5.17 -10.13 7.45
C MET A 234 -6.42 -9.86 6.63
N TYR A 235 -6.49 -10.37 5.40
CA TYR A 235 -7.58 -10.11 4.46
C TYR A 235 -8.95 -10.51 5.04
N ALA A 236 -8.99 -11.57 5.85
CA ALA A 236 -10.20 -12.02 6.54
C ALA A 236 -10.71 -11.03 7.61
N LYS A 237 -9.82 -10.24 8.23
CA LYS A 237 -10.15 -9.28 9.31
C LYS A 237 -10.21 -7.82 8.86
N MET A 238 -9.63 -7.51 7.71
CA MET A 238 -9.55 -6.15 7.18
C MET A 238 -10.92 -5.55 6.86
N SER A 239 -11.02 -4.23 7.00
CA SER A 239 -12.09 -3.44 6.40
C SER A 239 -12.01 -3.46 4.87
N ASN A 240 -13.08 -3.08 4.18
CA ASN A 240 -13.07 -3.07 2.72
C ASN A 240 -12.08 -2.05 2.15
N GLN A 241 -11.90 -0.93 2.83
CA GLN A 241 -10.91 0.09 2.45
C GLN A 241 -9.46 -0.37 2.64
N GLU A 242 -9.16 -1.11 3.71
CA GLU A 242 -7.86 -1.77 3.89
C GLU A 242 -7.61 -2.84 2.82
N ARG A 243 -8.64 -3.62 2.46
CA ARG A 243 -8.56 -4.60 1.36
C ARG A 243 -8.23 -3.93 0.04
N VAL A 244 -8.91 -2.84 -0.32
CA VAL A 244 -8.60 -2.05 -1.52
C VAL A 244 -7.12 -1.63 -1.52
N THR A 245 -6.64 -1.08 -0.41
CA THR A 245 -5.24 -0.64 -0.27
C THR A 245 -4.25 -1.80 -0.45
N LEU A 246 -4.51 -2.96 0.17
CA LEU A 246 -3.65 -4.14 0.00
C LEU A 246 -3.64 -4.65 -1.44
N LEU A 247 -4.79 -4.66 -2.11
CA LEU A 247 -4.92 -5.10 -3.50
C LEU A 247 -4.21 -4.14 -4.47
N ASP A 248 -4.30 -2.82 -4.23
CA ASP A 248 -3.55 -1.81 -4.99
C ASP A 248 -2.03 -2.02 -4.86
N LEU A 249 -1.56 -2.36 -3.66
CA LEU A 249 -0.15 -2.68 -3.41
C LEU A 249 0.28 -4.01 -4.05
N MET A 250 -0.61 -5.01 -4.11
CA MET A 250 -0.35 -6.24 -4.85
C MET A 250 -0.22 -5.97 -6.34
N ILE A 251 -1.08 -5.12 -6.92
CA ILE A 251 -0.96 -4.66 -8.32
C ILE A 251 0.39 -3.98 -8.52
N ALA A 252 0.75 -3.03 -7.66
CA ALA A 252 2.03 -2.32 -7.73
C ALA A 252 3.22 -3.28 -7.67
N LYS A 253 3.16 -4.35 -6.87
CA LYS A 253 4.21 -5.37 -6.80
C LYS A 253 4.28 -6.26 -8.05
N ILE A 254 3.14 -6.58 -8.67
CA ILE A 254 3.09 -7.43 -9.87
C ILE A 254 3.57 -6.64 -11.12
N VAL A 255 3.15 -5.38 -11.23
CA VAL A 255 3.39 -4.51 -12.40
C VAL A 255 4.70 -3.72 -12.29
N GLY A 256 5.28 -3.63 -11.08
CA GLY A 256 6.47 -2.84 -10.80
C GLY A 256 7.67 -3.17 -11.70
N ASP A 257 8.65 -2.26 -11.71
CA ASP A 257 9.83 -2.35 -12.58
C ASP A 257 10.63 -3.65 -12.40
N GLU A 258 10.58 -4.24 -11.21
CA GLU A 258 11.17 -5.53 -10.91
C GLU A 258 10.13 -6.65 -11.08
N PRO A 259 10.30 -7.56 -12.06
CA PRO A 259 9.38 -8.67 -12.23
C PRO A 259 9.45 -9.62 -11.02
N LEU A 260 8.36 -10.35 -10.79
CA LEU A 260 8.33 -11.39 -9.77
C LEU A 260 9.50 -12.36 -9.95
N THR A 261 10.25 -12.58 -8.87
CA THR A 261 11.37 -13.52 -8.88
C THR A 261 10.85 -14.96 -8.86
N LYS A 262 11.71 -15.93 -9.17
CA LYS A 262 11.34 -17.35 -9.09
C LYS A 262 10.90 -17.79 -7.69
N ASP A 263 11.41 -17.13 -6.65
CA ASP A 263 11.04 -17.40 -5.26
C ASP A 263 9.69 -16.76 -4.91
N ASP A 264 9.28 -15.71 -5.61
CA ASP A 264 7.97 -15.06 -5.43
C ASP A 264 6.84 -15.86 -6.11
N ILE A 265 7.11 -16.59 -7.20
CA ILE A 265 6.07 -17.30 -7.95
C ILE A 265 5.22 -18.25 -7.08
N PRO A 266 5.81 -19.17 -6.27
CA PRO A 266 5.00 -20.07 -5.42
C PRO A 266 4.11 -19.30 -4.43
N VAL A 267 4.61 -18.20 -3.88
CA VAL A 267 3.88 -17.34 -2.95
C VAL A 267 2.71 -16.67 -3.67
N PHE A 268 2.94 -16.11 -4.86
CA PHE A 268 1.90 -15.45 -5.65
C PHE A 268 0.87 -16.43 -6.22
N LEU A 269 1.19 -17.71 -6.39
CA LEU A 269 0.19 -18.75 -6.69
C LEU A 269 -0.78 -18.95 -5.51
N SER A 270 -0.29 -18.94 -4.26
CA SER A 270 -1.15 -18.99 -3.08
C SER A 270 -2.03 -17.73 -2.95
N HIS A 271 -1.47 -16.56 -3.30
CA HIS A 271 -2.27 -15.33 -3.38
C HIS A 271 -3.31 -15.41 -4.49
N ALA A 272 -2.96 -15.94 -5.67
CA ALA A 272 -3.90 -16.14 -6.77
C ALA A 272 -5.08 -17.03 -6.36
N GLU A 273 -4.85 -18.08 -5.57
CA GLU A 273 -5.91 -18.90 -4.99
C GLU A 273 -6.86 -18.08 -4.12
N LEU A 274 -6.33 -17.26 -3.21
CA LEU A 274 -7.13 -16.38 -2.34
C LEU A 274 -7.95 -15.40 -3.18
N ILE A 275 -7.30 -14.65 -4.07
CA ILE A 275 -7.94 -13.60 -4.88
C ILE A 275 -9.02 -14.21 -5.79
N ALA A 276 -8.71 -15.30 -6.51
CA ALA A 276 -9.66 -15.94 -7.40
C ALA A 276 -10.84 -16.55 -6.64
N SER A 277 -10.59 -17.22 -5.51
CA SER A 277 -11.66 -17.77 -4.66
C SER A 277 -12.58 -16.67 -4.15
N THR A 278 -12.03 -15.59 -3.62
CA THR A 278 -12.80 -14.46 -3.11
C THR A 278 -13.63 -13.83 -4.23
N PHE A 279 -13.01 -13.55 -5.40
CA PHE A 279 -13.72 -12.98 -6.53
C PHE A 279 -14.87 -13.89 -7.01
N VAL A 280 -14.62 -15.18 -7.22
CA VAL A 280 -15.64 -16.16 -7.64
C VAL A 280 -16.84 -16.15 -6.70
N ASN A 281 -16.59 -16.08 -5.39
CA ASN A 281 -17.64 -16.13 -4.38
C ASN A 281 -18.46 -14.85 -4.26
N GLN A 282 -17.87 -13.67 -4.55
CA GLN A 282 -18.49 -12.39 -4.20
C GLN A 282 -18.60 -11.38 -5.36
N CYS A 283 -18.17 -11.73 -6.58
CA CYS A 283 -18.14 -10.81 -7.74
C CYS A 283 -19.46 -10.09 -8.03
N LYS A 284 -20.60 -10.71 -7.74
CA LYS A 284 -21.94 -10.13 -7.96
C LYS A 284 -22.26 -8.93 -7.05
N ILE A 285 -21.50 -8.71 -5.98
CA ILE A 285 -21.67 -7.55 -5.08
C ILE A 285 -21.54 -6.23 -5.85
N VAL A 286 -20.72 -6.20 -6.90
CA VAL A 286 -20.53 -5.02 -7.76
C VAL A 286 -21.83 -4.52 -8.40
N LEU A 287 -22.86 -5.37 -8.53
CA LEU A 287 -24.17 -4.98 -9.05
C LEU A 287 -24.92 -4.01 -8.10
N LYS A 288 -24.52 -3.90 -6.83
CA LYS A 288 -25.04 -2.86 -5.92
C LYS A 288 -24.81 -1.44 -6.47
N LEU A 289 -23.73 -1.24 -7.23
CA LEU A 289 -23.38 0.04 -7.86
C LEU A 289 -24.37 0.48 -8.95
N THR A 290 -25.29 -0.40 -9.38
CA THR A 290 -26.36 -0.03 -10.32
C THR A 290 -27.38 0.95 -9.73
N SER A 291 -27.45 1.05 -8.40
CA SER A 291 -28.28 2.03 -7.69
C SER A 291 -27.46 3.27 -7.35
N GLU A 292 -28.00 4.46 -7.65
CA GLU A 292 -27.37 5.75 -7.32
C GLU A 292 -27.08 5.92 -5.81
N GLN A 293 -27.78 5.18 -4.94
CA GLN A 293 -27.58 5.24 -3.48
C GLN A 293 -26.30 4.53 -3.00
N HIS A 294 -25.62 3.78 -3.88
CA HIS A 294 -24.50 2.91 -3.51
C HIS A 294 -23.26 3.11 -4.39
N ALA A 295 -23.09 4.28 -5.02
CA ALA A 295 -21.95 4.53 -5.92
C ALA A 295 -20.57 4.37 -5.25
N ASP A 296 -20.49 4.61 -3.94
CA ASP A 296 -19.26 4.52 -3.14
C ASP A 296 -19.24 3.27 -2.21
N ASP A 297 -19.92 2.18 -2.59
CA ASP A 297 -19.93 0.94 -1.80
C ASP A 297 -18.54 0.31 -1.74
N GLU A 298 -17.85 0.45 -0.60
CA GLU A 298 -16.47 -0.01 -0.41
C GLU A 298 -16.29 -1.52 -0.68
N GLU A 299 -17.32 -2.33 -0.43
CA GLU A 299 -17.29 -3.78 -0.69
C GLU A 299 -17.28 -4.08 -2.19
N ALA A 300 -18.05 -3.32 -2.97
CA ALA A 300 -18.00 -3.35 -4.42
C ALA A 300 -16.64 -2.85 -4.95
N LEU A 301 -16.06 -1.80 -4.35
CA LEU A 301 -14.71 -1.31 -4.73
C LEU A 301 -13.63 -2.38 -4.49
N ALA A 302 -13.65 -3.04 -3.33
CA ALA A 302 -12.74 -4.16 -3.05
C ALA A 302 -12.91 -5.30 -4.08
N THR A 303 -14.15 -5.58 -4.48
CA THR A 303 -14.47 -6.59 -5.49
C THR A 303 -13.97 -6.21 -6.89
N ILE A 304 -14.03 -4.92 -7.25
CA ILE A 304 -13.42 -4.40 -8.48
C ILE A 304 -11.91 -4.59 -8.44
N ARG A 305 -11.26 -4.27 -7.32
CA ARG A 305 -9.81 -4.44 -7.17
C ARG A 305 -9.36 -5.89 -7.21
N LEU A 306 -10.17 -6.84 -6.77
CA LEU A 306 -9.90 -8.27 -6.98
C LEU A 306 -9.79 -8.61 -8.48
N LEU A 307 -10.70 -8.08 -9.32
CA LEU A 307 -10.63 -8.26 -10.77
C LEU A 307 -9.34 -7.66 -11.35
N ASP A 308 -8.98 -6.47 -10.88
CA ASP A 308 -7.78 -5.77 -11.34
C ASP A 308 -6.52 -6.61 -11.05
N VAL A 309 -6.40 -7.13 -9.82
CA VAL A 309 -5.30 -8.04 -9.44
C VAL A 309 -5.29 -9.29 -10.30
N LEU A 310 -6.45 -9.93 -10.55
CA LEU A 310 -6.52 -11.12 -11.41
C LEU A 310 -6.08 -10.82 -12.84
N CYS A 311 -6.39 -9.65 -13.36
CA CYS A 311 -5.93 -9.26 -14.68
C CYS A 311 -4.41 -9.10 -14.74
N GLU A 312 -3.79 -8.48 -13.73
CA GLU A 312 -2.33 -8.35 -13.68
C GLU A 312 -1.66 -9.72 -13.46
N MET A 313 -2.22 -10.57 -12.60
CA MET A 313 -1.73 -11.95 -12.42
C MET A 313 -1.82 -12.76 -13.71
N THR A 314 -2.92 -12.65 -14.47
CA THR A 314 -3.07 -13.37 -15.75
C THR A 314 -2.27 -12.77 -16.91
N ALA A 315 -1.73 -11.56 -16.76
CA ALA A 315 -0.72 -11.03 -17.68
C ALA A 315 0.67 -11.65 -17.44
N ASN A 316 0.93 -12.20 -16.25
CA ASN A 316 2.14 -12.93 -15.94
C ASN A 316 2.03 -14.40 -16.40
N THR A 317 2.96 -14.85 -17.25
CA THR A 317 2.91 -16.19 -17.84
C THR A 317 3.05 -17.33 -16.84
N ASP A 318 3.78 -17.13 -15.74
CA ASP A 318 4.00 -18.16 -14.71
C ASP A 318 2.75 -18.36 -13.82
N LEU A 319 1.96 -17.30 -13.62
CA LEU A 319 0.71 -17.36 -12.86
C LEU A 319 -0.49 -17.74 -13.73
N LEU A 320 -0.44 -17.39 -15.03
CA LEU A 320 -1.53 -17.60 -15.98
C LEU A 320 -1.99 -19.06 -16.03
N SER A 321 -1.07 -20.02 -16.12
CA SER A 321 -1.45 -21.44 -16.26
C SER A 321 -2.26 -21.96 -15.08
N TYR A 322 -2.02 -21.44 -13.87
CA TYR A 322 -2.79 -21.80 -12.69
C TYR A 322 -4.21 -21.21 -12.76
N LEU A 323 -4.32 -19.93 -13.12
CA LEU A 323 -5.61 -19.23 -13.21
C LEU A 323 -6.48 -19.72 -14.36
N GLN A 324 -5.89 -20.18 -15.46
CA GLN A 324 -6.61 -20.75 -16.60
C GLN A 324 -7.43 -21.99 -16.24
N VAL A 325 -6.99 -22.77 -15.25
CA VAL A 325 -7.70 -23.98 -14.81
C VAL A 325 -8.40 -23.77 -13.46
N PHE A 326 -8.47 -22.53 -12.98
CA PHE A 326 -9.09 -22.24 -11.68
C PHE A 326 -10.60 -22.49 -11.74
N PRO A 327 -11.15 -23.36 -10.86
CA PRO A 327 -12.55 -23.77 -10.95
C PRO A 327 -13.54 -22.60 -10.88
N GLY A 328 -14.38 -22.48 -11.90
CA GLY A 328 -15.48 -21.51 -11.94
C GLY A 328 -15.07 -20.07 -12.24
N LEU A 329 -13.78 -19.75 -12.34
CA LEU A 329 -13.33 -18.37 -12.58
C LEU A 329 -13.86 -17.84 -13.91
N LEU A 330 -13.62 -18.56 -15.01
CA LEU A 330 -14.05 -18.15 -16.34
C LEU A 330 -15.58 -17.98 -16.42
N GLU A 331 -16.33 -18.95 -15.91
CA GLU A 331 -17.79 -18.93 -15.92
C GLU A 331 -18.34 -17.76 -15.08
N ARG A 332 -17.76 -17.49 -13.91
CA ARG A 332 -18.19 -16.34 -13.08
C ARG A 332 -17.91 -15.01 -13.78
N VAL A 333 -16.78 -14.85 -14.46
CA VAL A 333 -16.42 -13.62 -15.17
C VAL A 333 -17.39 -13.38 -16.34
N ILE A 334 -17.72 -14.42 -17.12
CA ILE A 334 -18.68 -14.34 -18.24
C ILE A 334 -20.09 -14.01 -17.71
N ASP A 335 -20.53 -14.70 -16.65
CA ASP A 335 -21.84 -14.44 -16.03
C ASP A 335 -21.94 -12.99 -15.53
N LEU A 336 -20.87 -12.48 -14.91
CA LEU A 336 -20.85 -11.11 -14.41
C LEU A 336 -20.87 -10.09 -15.56
N LEU A 337 -20.09 -10.32 -16.62
CA LEU A 337 -20.12 -9.48 -17.83
C LEU A 337 -21.53 -9.42 -18.41
N ARG A 338 -22.24 -10.55 -18.46
CA ARG A 338 -23.63 -10.62 -18.94
C ARG A 338 -24.56 -9.79 -18.07
N LEU A 339 -24.50 -9.95 -16.75
CA LEU A 339 -25.35 -9.21 -15.81
C LEU A 339 -25.14 -7.70 -15.90
N ILE A 340 -23.88 -7.26 -16.00
CA ILE A 340 -23.52 -5.85 -16.13
C ILE A 340 -23.92 -5.27 -17.48
N HIS A 341 -23.73 -6.04 -18.55
CA HIS A 341 -24.15 -5.65 -19.88
C HIS A 341 -25.67 -5.43 -19.97
N VAL A 342 -26.45 -6.35 -19.39
CA VAL A 342 -27.92 -6.20 -19.28
C VAL A 342 -28.28 -4.96 -18.45
N ALA A 343 -27.69 -4.82 -17.25
CA ALA A 343 -27.96 -3.69 -16.38
C ALA A 343 -27.65 -2.35 -17.07
N GLY A 344 -26.53 -2.23 -17.78
CA GLY A 344 -26.13 -1.01 -18.48
C GLY A 344 -27.06 -0.61 -19.64
N ASN A 345 -27.76 -1.59 -20.24
CA ASN A 345 -28.71 -1.37 -21.34
C ASN A 345 -30.15 -1.09 -20.85
N ASP A 346 -30.57 -1.68 -19.72
CA ASP A 346 -31.95 -1.60 -19.23
C ASP A 346 -32.27 -0.27 -18.52
N THR A 347 -31.35 0.23 -17.70
CA THR A 347 -31.53 1.46 -16.91
C THR A 347 -30.25 2.30 -16.94
N THR A 348 -30.39 3.63 -16.89
CA THR A 348 -29.21 4.50 -16.76
C THR A 348 -28.55 4.30 -15.40
N ASN A 349 -27.32 3.79 -15.39
CA ASN A 349 -26.53 3.54 -14.19
C ASN A 349 -25.02 3.67 -14.50
N ILE A 350 -24.17 3.34 -13.52
CA ILE A 350 -22.69 3.44 -13.63
C ILE A 350 -22.07 2.57 -14.74
N PHE A 351 -22.78 1.54 -15.21
CA PHE A 351 -22.33 0.65 -16.29
C PHE A 351 -22.95 0.99 -17.65
N SER A 352 -23.78 2.03 -17.72
CA SER A 352 -24.34 2.51 -18.99
C SER A 352 -23.27 3.20 -19.83
N THR A 353 -23.34 2.98 -21.14
CA THR A 353 -22.43 3.63 -22.11
C THR A 353 -22.57 5.16 -22.05
N SER A 354 -21.49 5.89 -21.77
CA SER A 354 -21.47 7.35 -21.80
C SER A 354 -20.99 7.85 -23.16
N GLY A 355 -21.75 8.76 -23.77
CA GLY A 355 -21.42 9.35 -25.08
C GLY A 355 -21.31 10.89 -25.06
N CYS A 356 -20.96 11.46 -23.91
CA CYS A 356 -20.75 12.90 -23.77
C CYS A 356 -19.50 13.20 -22.96
N VAL A 357 -18.59 13.99 -23.57
CA VAL A 357 -17.41 14.56 -22.92
C VAL A 357 -17.83 15.42 -21.73
N LYS A 358 -17.71 14.89 -20.50
CA LYS A 358 -17.69 15.74 -19.31
C LYS A 358 -16.31 16.36 -19.22
N ALA A 359 -16.19 17.61 -19.67
CA ALA A 359 -15.00 18.43 -19.49
C ALA A 359 -14.95 18.97 -18.05
N GLU A 360 -14.84 18.09 -17.06
CA GLU A 360 -14.54 18.48 -15.68
C GLU A 360 -14.03 17.23 -14.95
N GLY A 361 -12.73 17.28 -14.65
CA GLY A 361 -12.01 16.22 -13.96
C GLY A 361 -12.35 16.25 -12.47
N ASP A 362 -12.83 15.11 -11.99
CA ASP A 362 -12.40 14.52 -10.73
C ASP A 362 -12.49 13.00 -10.89
N VAL A 363 -11.33 12.34 -10.90
CA VAL A 363 -11.20 10.89 -11.09
C VAL A 363 -11.58 10.22 -9.77
N SER A 364 -12.86 9.92 -9.62
CA SER A 364 -13.31 8.83 -8.73
C SER A 364 -14.20 7.91 -9.54
N ASN A 365 -13.58 7.16 -10.45
CA ASN A 365 -14.30 6.25 -11.33
C ASN A 365 -13.68 4.86 -11.24
N VAL A 366 -13.73 4.27 -10.06
CA VAL A 366 -13.25 2.89 -9.83
C VAL A 366 -14.04 1.88 -10.69
N ALA A 367 -15.28 2.22 -11.08
CA ALA A 367 -16.07 1.43 -12.02
C ALA A 367 -15.75 1.70 -13.51
N GLU A 368 -15.08 2.82 -13.85
CA GLU A 368 -14.53 3.00 -15.20
C GLU A 368 -13.48 1.91 -15.42
N GLY A 369 -13.58 1.25 -16.56
CA GLY A 369 -12.72 0.13 -16.91
C GLY A 369 -13.25 -1.23 -16.45
N PHE A 370 -14.23 -1.34 -15.55
CA PHE A 370 -14.63 -2.64 -14.97
C PHE A 370 -15.07 -3.65 -16.04
N LYS A 371 -15.97 -3.24 -16.93
CA LYS A 371 -16.42 -4.06 -18.07
C LYS A 371 -15.24 -4.45 -18.97
N SER A 372 -14.32 -3.51 -19.20
CA SER A 372 -13.13 -3.74 -20.01
C SER A 372 -12.18 -4.75 -19.36
N HIS A 373 -12.03 -4.72 -18.03
CA HIS A 373 -11.23 -5.65 -17.27
C HIS A 373 -11.84 -7.05 -17.20
N LEU A 374 -13.17 -7.19 -17.19
CA LEU A 374 -13.82 -8.50 -17.34
C LEU A 374 -13.47 -9.12 -18.70
N ILE A 375 -13.55 -8.33 -19.77
CA ILE A 375 -13.18 -8.77 -21.12
C ILE A 375 -11.68 -9.08 -21.22
N ARG A 376 -10.82 -8.25 -20.60
CA ARG A 376 -9.38 -8.49 -20.48
C ARG A 376 -9.08 -9.83 -19.81
N LEU A 377 -9.72 -10.10 -18.67
CA LEU A 377 -9.52 -11.35 -17.94
C LEU A 377 -9.99 -12.55 -18.77
N ILE A 378 -11.16 -12.49 -19.42
CA ILE A 378 -11.61 -13.56 -20.35
C ILE A 378 -10.57 -13.77 -21.46
N GLY A 379 -10.10 -12.69 -22.09
CA GLY A 379 -9.09 -12.75 -23.14
C GLY A 379 -7.80 -13.41 -22.67
N ASN A 380 -7.30 -13.04 -21.48
CA ASN A 380 -6.10 -13.64 -20.90
C ASN A 380 -6.30 -15.13 -20.61
N LEU A 381 -7.41 -15.51 -19.99
CA LEU A 381 -7.73 -16.91 -19.67
C LEU A 381 -7.87 -17.80 -20.93
N CYS A 382 -8.24 -17.22 -22.07
CA CYS A 382 -8.33 -17.94 -23.35
C CYS A 382 -7.01 -18.03 -24.12
N TYR A 383 -5.98 -17.27 -23.72
CA TYR A 383 -4.70 -17.23 -24.45
C TYR A 383 -4.06 -18.62 -24.50
N LYS A 384 -3.98 -19.20 -25.71
CA LYS A 384 -3.45 -20.54 -25.98
C LYS A 384 -4.08 -21.66 -25.14
N ASN A 385 -5.33 -21.46 -24.69
CA ASN A 385 -6.05 -22.44 -23.89
C ASN A 385 -7.37 -22.82 -24.59
N LYS A 386 -7.32 -23.93 -25.34
CA LYS A 386 -8.45 -24.38 -26.15
C LYS A 386 -9.70 -24.71 -25.32
N ASP A 387 -9.52 -25.31 -24.15
CA ASP A 387 -10.65 -25.66 -23.27
C ASP A 387 -11.41 -24.41 -22.84
N ASN A 388 -10.70 -23.35 -22.46
CA ASN A 388 -11.31 -22.07 -22.12
C ASN A 388 -11.94 -21.39 -23.34
N GLN A 389 -11.28 -21.42 -24.51
CA GLN A 389 -11.85 -20.87 -25.76
C GLN A 389 -13.18 -21.54 -26.12
N ASP A 390 -13.23 -22.87 -26.04
CA ASP A 390 -14.44 -23.66 -26.32
C ASP A 390 -15.50 -23.37 -25.26
N LYS A 391 -15.10 -23.25 -23.99
CA LYS A 391 -16.01 -22.90 -22.89
C LYS A 391 -16.68 -21.54 -23.06
N VAL A 392 -15.95 -20.53 -23.52
CA VAL A 392 -16.54 -19.20 -23.81
C VAL A 392 -17.57 -19.28 -24.92
N ASN A 393 -17.33 -20.12 -25.94
CA ASN A 393 -18.30 -20.36 -27.01
C ASN A 393 -19.57 -21.04 -26.48
N GLU A 394 -19.42 -22.13 -25.71
CA GLU A 394 -20.55 -22.86 -25.09
C GLU A 394 -21.43 -21.97 -24.20
N LEU A 395 -20.86 -20.93 -23.60
CA LEU A 395 -21.55 -20.01 -22.71
C LEU A 395 -22.08 -18.74 -23.42
N ASP A 396 -22.15 -18.74 -24.75
CA ASP A 396 -22.54 -17.57 -25.56
C ASP A 396 -21.75 -16.30 -25.20
N GLY A 397 -20.46 -16.47 -24.88
CA GLY A 397 -19.57 -15.40 -24.50
C GLY A 397 -19.03 -14.62 -25.70
N ILE A 398 -18.83 -15.26 -26.86
CA ILE A 398 -18.32 -14.59 -28.08
C ILE A 398 -19.29 -13.49 -28.54
N PRO A 399 -20.60 -13.73 -28.73
CA PRO A 399 -21.54 -12.68 -29.10
C PRO A 399 -21.61 -11.55 -28.05
N LEU A 400 -21.60 -11.91 -26.76
CA LEU A 400 -21.62 -10.94 -25.65
C LEU A 400 -20.40 -9.99 -25.66
N ILE A 401 -19.22 -10.53 -25.94
CA ILE A 401 -17.98 -9.74 -26.06
C ILE A 401 -18.03 -8.83 -27.29
N LEU A 402 -18.48 -9.35 -28.44
CA LEU A 402 -18.61 -8.55 -29.66
C LEU A 402 -19.63 -7.41 -29.51
N ASP A 403 -20.73 -7.63 -28.78
CA ASP A 403 -21.74 -6.60 -28.51
C ASP A 403 -21.23 -5.49 -27.56
N SER A 404 -20.04 -5.67 -26.97
CA SER A 404 -19.38 -4.64 -26.17
C SER A 404 -18.54 -3.65 -26.99
N CYS A 405 -18.63 -3.66 -28.31
CA CYS A 405 -17.90 -2.73 -29.20
C CYS A 405 -18.54 -1.32 -29.34
N SER A 406 -19.51 -0.96 -28.52
CA SER A 406 -20.08 0.39 -28.53
C SER A 406 -19.04 1.44 -28.10
N ILE A 407 -19.11 2.64 -28.69
CA ILE A 407 -18.29 3.78 -28.28
C ILE A 407 -18.70 4.15 -26.85
N ASP A 408 -17.75 4.10 -25.92
CA ASP A 408 -17.95 4.41 -24.51
C ASP A 408 -16.83 5.33 -24.01
N ASP A 409 -17.16 6.60 -23.77
CA ASP A 409 -16.19 7.60 -23.31
C ASP A 409 -15.62 7.26 -21.92
N SER A 410 -16.39 6.52 -21.11
CA SER A 410 -15.98 6.04 -19.78
C SER A 410 -15.03 4.83 -19.87
N ASN A 411 -14.94 4.19 -21.05
CA ASN A 411 -14.10 3.03 -21.31
C ASN A 411 -13.37 3.17 -22.66
N PRO A 412 -12.43 4.13 -22.79
CA PRO A 412 -11.81 4.45 -24.09
C PRO A 412 -11.06 3.29 -24.74
N PHE A 413 -10.66 2.27 -23.96
CA PHE A 413 -9.95 1.08 -24.44
C PHE A 413 -10.84 -0.17 -24.58
N LEU A 414 -12.16 -0.07 -24.41
CA LEU A 414 -13.07 -1.21 -24.43
C LEU A 414 -12.96 -2.02 -25.74
N THR A 415 -12.97 -1.33 -26.87
CA THR A 415 -12.85 -1.97 -28.19
C THR A 415 -11.51 -2.69 -28.35
N GLN A 416 -10.41 -2.14 -27.81
CA GLN A 416 -9.10 -2.78 -27.88
C GLN A 416 -9.09 -4.08 -27.06
N TRP A 417 -9.71 -4.09 -25.87
CA TRP A 417 -9.86 -5.30 -25.07
C TRP A 417 -10.76 -6.34 -25.73
N VAL A 418 -11.83 -5.91 -26.41
CA VAL A 418 -12.68 -6.80 -27.23
C VAL A 418 -11.87 -7.43 -28.35
N VAL A 419 -11.15 -6.64 -29.15
CA VAL A 419 -10.30 -7.14 -30.24
C VAL A 419 -9.26 -8.13 -29.71
N TYR A 420 -8.61 -7.81 -28.59
CA TYR A 420 -7.65 -8.69 -27.92
C TYR A 420 -8.30 -10.03 -27.49
N ALA A 421 -9.45 -9.97 -26.81
CA ALA A 421 -10.16 -11.17 -26.37
C ALA A 421 -10.62 -12.03 -27.56
N ILE A 422 -11.16 -11.44 -28.61
CA ILE A 422 -11.60 -12.16 -29.81
C ILE A 422 -10.42 -12.79 -30.55
N ARG A 423 -9.28 -12.10 -30.63
CA ARG A 423 -8.03 -12.68 -31.16
C ARG A 423 -7.65 -13.94 -30.37
N ASN A 424 -7.64 -13.88 -29.04
CA ASN A 424 -7.29 -15.04 -28.21
C ASN A 424 -8.33 -16.17 -28.27
N LEU A 425 -9.61 -15.83 -28.44
CA LEU A 425 -10.71 -16.79 -28.61
C LEU A 425 -10.68 -17.55 -29.93
N THR A 426 -10.11 -16.93 -30.98
CA THR A 426 -10.08 -17.47 -32.34
C THR A 426 -8.71 -18.03 -32.73
N GLU A 427 -7.65 -17.75 -31.96
CA GLU A 427 -6.31 -18.29 -32.18
C GLU A 427 -6.34 -19.83 -32.15
N ASP A 428 -5.98 -20.44 -33.27
CA ASP A 428 -5.97 -21.89 -33.50
C ASP A 428 -7.32 -22.60 -33.18
N ASN A 429 -8.43 -21.86 -33.26
CA ASN A 429 -9.78 -22.37 -32.98
C ASN A 429 -10.75 -22.14 -34.15
N SER A 430 -10.82 -23.12 -35.06
CA SER A 430 -11.68 -23.08 -36.24
C SER A 430 -13.17 -23.02 -35.92
N GLN A 431 -13.62 -23.67 -34.84
CA GLN A 431 -15.03 -23.64 -34.42
C GLN A 431 -15.46 -22.22 -34.04
N ASN A 432 -14.62 -21.50 -33.30
CA ASN A 432 -14.90 -20.11 -32.92
C ASN A 432 -14.80 -19.16 -34.12
N GLN A 433 -13.85 -19.39 -35.04
CA GLN A 433 -13.76 -18.64 -36.30
C GLN A 433 -15.02 -18.84 -37.16
N ASP A 434 -15.48 -20.08 -37.31
CA ASP A 434 -16.68 -20.43 -38.07
C ASP A 434 -17.95 -19.82 -37.47
N LEU A 435 -18.06 -19.75 -36.14
CA LEU A 435 -19.18 -19.09 -35.46
C LEU A 435 -19.26 -17.62 -35.89
N ILE A 436 -18.13 -16.89 -35.83
CA ILE A 436 -18.07 -15.47 -36.19
C ILE A 436 -18.31 -15.30 -37.69
N ALA A 437 -17.75 -16.18 -38.54
CA ALA A 437 -17.94 -16.13 -39.99
C ALA A 437 -19.40 -16.35 -40.42
N LYS A 438 -20.20 -17.05 -39.61
CA LYS A 438 -21.64 -17.25 -39.83
C LYS A 438 -22.51 -16.09 -39.34
N MET A 439 -21.94 -15.08 -38.68
CA MET A 439 -22.72 -13.92 -38.24
C MET A 439 -23.15 -13.07 -39.45
N GLU A 440 -24.45 -12.79 -39.54
CA GLU A 440 -25.05 -12.05 -40.65
C GLU A 440 -25.39 -10.60 -40.26
N GLN A 441 -25.33 -9.70 -41.24
CA GLN A 441 -25.69 -8.30 -41.02
C GLN A 441 -27.21 -8.14 -40.79
N GLN A 442 -27.61 -7.73 -39.59
CA GLN A 442 -29.02 -7.55 -39.22
C GLN A 442 -29.56 -6.12 -39.40
N GLY A 443 -28.75 -5.15 -39.84
CA GLY A 443 -29.19 -3.77 -40.08
C GLY A 443 -28.18 -2.72 -39.64
N LEU A 444 -28.67 -1.50 -39.36
CA LEU A 444 -27.90 -0.44 -38.72
C LEU A 444 -27.99 -0.61 -37.20
N ALA A 445 -26.87 -0.43 -36.50
CA ALA A 445 -26.85 -0.30 -35.05
C ALA A 445 -27.60 0.97 -34.59
N ASP A 446 -27.90 1.08 -33.29
CA ASP A 446 -28.58 2.25 -32.75
C ASP A 446 -27.78 3.54 -33.05
N ALA A 447 -28.40 4.44 -33.84
CA ALA A 447 -27.83 5.72 -34.22
C ALA A 447 -28.30 6.87 -33.31
N SER A 448 -28.89 6.57 -32.14
CA SER A 448 -29.38 7.56 -31.18
C SER A 448 -28.30 8.56 -30.76
N LEU A 449 -27.06 8.09 -30.54
CA LEU A 449 -25.90 8.95 -30.23
C LEU A 449 -25.56 9.90 -31.38
N LEU A 450 -25.48 9.38 -32.61
CA LEU A 450 -25.21 10.20 -33.79
C LEU A 450 -26.31 11.24 -33.99
N LYS A 451 -27.57 10.87 -33.77
CA LYS A 451 -28.71 11.82 -33.80
C LYS A 451 -28.56 12.92 -32.76
N LYS A 452 -28.12 12.61 -31.53
CA LYS A 452 -27.82 13.62 -30.49
C LYS A 452 -26.69 14.57 -30.92
N MET A 453 -25.73 14.08 -31.71
CA MET A 453 -24.66 14.89 -32.31
C MET A 453 -25.08 15.63 -33.59
N GLY A 454 -26.36 15.60 -33.99
CA GLY A 454 -26.84 16.26 -35.20
C GLY A 454 -26.46 15.51 -36.50
N LEU A 455 -26.31 14.20 -36.41
CA LEU A 455 -25.88 13.33 -37.49
C LEU A 455 -26.88 12.18 -37.71
N GLU A 456 -27.19 11.87 -38.96
CA GLU A 456 -28.00 10.72 -39.35
C GLU A 456 -27.19 9.76 -40.20
N VAL A 457 -27.39 8.46 -39.99
CA VAL A 457 -26.77 7.39 -40.80
C VAL A 457 -27.80 6.81 -41.75
N GLU A 458 -27.50 6.84 -43.04
CA GLU A 458 -28.27 6.16 -44.08
C GLU A 458 -27.40 5.07 -44.71
N LYS A 459 -27.95 3.85 -44.83
CA LYS A 459 -27.31 2.77 -45.60
C LYS A 459 -27.70 2.92 -47.07
N ARG A 460 -26.71 3.09 -47.96
CA ARG A 460 -26.89 3.08 -49.42
C ARG A 460 -26.06 1.96 -50.03
N GLY A 461 -26.73 0.85 -50.37
CA GLY A 461 -26.03 -0.38 -50.78
C GLY A 461 -25.11 -0.86 -49.66
N ASP A 462 -23.83 -1.07 -49.98
CA ASP A 462 -22.81 -1.49 -49.01
C ASP A 462 -22.12 -0.33 -48.28
N ARG A 463 -22.52 0.92 -48.55
CA ARG A 463 -21.91 2.12 -47.94
C ARG A 463 -22.81 2.72 -46.86
N LEU A 464 -22.20 3.12 -45.75
CA LEU A 464 -22.80 3.95 -44.73
C LEU A 464 -22.53 5.42 -45.05
N ILE A 465 -23.58 6.24 -45.10
CA ILE A 465 -23.49 7.68 -45.35
C ILE A 465 -23.92 8.41 -44.08
N LEU A 466 -23.04 9.26 -43.57
CA LEU A 466 -23.33 10.19 -42.49
C LEU A 466 -23.82 11.52 -43.09
N LYS A 467 -25.01 11.98 -42.67
CA LYS A 467 -25.59 13.26 -43.05
C LYS A 467 -25.70 14.16 -41.83
N SER A 468 -25.41 15.46 -41.97
CA SER A 468 -25.77 16.42 -40.93
C SER A 468 -27.26 16.70 -40.98
N THR A 469 -27.92 16.71 -39.82
CA THR A 469 -29.32 17.12 -39.67
C THR A 469 -29.48 18.64 -39.62
N SER A 470 -28.38 19.40 -39.57
CA SER A 470 -28.42 20.85 -39.75
C SER A 470 -28.63 21.19 -41.23
N GLY A 471 -29.89 21.37 -41.61
CA GLY A 471 -30.22 22.20 -42.76
C GLY A 471 -29.65 23.61 -42.52
N THR A 472 -29.08 24.19 -43.58
CA THR A 472 -28.76 25.62 -43.73
C THR A 472 -29.60 26.54 -42.83
N PRO A 473 -28.99 27.53 -42.13
CA PRO A 473 -29.72 28.40 -41.22
C PRO A 473 -30.79 29.20 -42.01
N PRO A 474 -31.97 29.47 -41.42
CA PRO A 474 -32.90 30.41 -42.03
C PRO A 474 -32.28 31.82 -41.99
N LEU A 475 -32.26 32.45 -43.16
CA LEU A 475 -31.85 33.85 -43.40
C LEU A 475 -32.66 34.85 -42.58
#